data_AF-A0A919ZIJ3-F1
#
_entry.id   AF-A0A919ZIJ3-F1
#
_cell.length_a   1.000
_cell.length_b   1.000
_cell.length_c   1.000
_cell.angle_alpha   90.00
_cell.angle_beta   90.00
_cell.angle_gamma   90.00
#
_symmetry.space_group_name_H-M   'P 1'
#
loop_
_entity.id
_entity.type
_entity.pdbx_description
1 polymer ?
#
loop_
_entity_poly.entity_id
_entity_poly.type
_entity_poly.pdbx_seq_one_letter_code
_entity_poly.pdbx_strand_id
1 'polypeptide(L)'
;MNYFYVLNGKRIKQYLTIAVAVLFAGGIVYAEKDNVSVFAPKEPSAIYSVQTEKKLIALTFDISWGEKRPDPILKVLEDKKVDKATFFLSSPWSKTHPEIVNSIVKAGYEIGSHGHKHVNYSSLSDEEIRKQISTAHTILTEETGKAPNLIRMPNGDFDKRVLRIANELNYTVVQWDTDSLDWKNPGVDTIINRVVKKAHPGDIVLLHASDSCKQTHEALPAIIDQLRAQGYEFVTVSELIEQSQVSKKPVGDQALSISL
;
A
#
# COMPACT_ATOMS: atom_id res chain seq x y z
N MET A 1 51.39 -50.79 2.48
CA MET A 1 50.30 -51.34 3.32
C MET A 1 49.06 -51.35 2.46
N ASN A 2 48.68 -52.51 1.91
CA ASN A 2 47.53 -52.62 1.01
C ASN A 2 46.28 -52.86 1.86
N TYR A 3 45.40 -51.86 1.95
CA TYR A 3 44.10 -52.00 2.60
C TYR A 3 43.17 -52.77 1.65
N PHE A 4 42.81 -54.00 2.02
CA PHE A 4 41.77 -54.77 1.34
C PHE A 4 40.42 -54.43 1.97
N TYR A 5 39.58 -53.70 1.26
CA TYR A 5 38.22 -53.38 1.70
C TYR A 5 37.29 -54.55 1.39
N VAL A 6 36.91 -55.32 2.42
CA VAL A 6 35.87 -56.36 2.30
C VAL A 6 34.51 -55.70 2.48
N LEU A 7 33.86 -55.35 1.37
CA LEU A 7 32.52 -54.77 1.39
C LEU A 7 31.45 -55.87 1.46
N ASN A 8 30.70 -55.90 2.55
CA ASN A 8 29.58 -56.82 2.72
C ASN A 8 28.42 -56.39 1.80
N GLY A 9 28.03 -57.26 0.85
CA GLY A 9 26.96 -56.98 -0.12
C GLY A 9 25.61 -56.60 0.50
N LYS A 10 25.30 -57.06 1.73
CA LYS A 10 24.11 -56.62 2.46
C LYS A 10 24.20 -55.15 2.91
N ARG A 11 25.39 -54.71 3.35
CA ARG A 11 25.63 -53.31 3.74
C ARG A 11 25.64 -52.37 2.53
N ILE A 12 26.20 -52.81 1.40
CA ILE A 12 26.17 -52.04 0.15
C ILE A 12 24.72 -51.79 -0.28
N LYS A 13 23.86 -52.83 -0.29
CA LYS A 13 22.43 -52.66 -0.60
C LYS A 13 21.75 -51.67 0.35
N GLN A 14 22.03 -51.76 1.64
CA GLN A 14 21.44 -50.86 2.64
C GLN A 14 21.85 -49.40 2.41
N TYR A 15 23.13 -49.12 2.11
CA TYR A 15 23.58 -47.77 1.79
C TYR A 15 22.97 -47.23 0.49
N LEU A 16 22.81 -48.08 -0.53
CA LEU A 16 22.12 -47.72 -1.77
C LEU A 16 20.66 -47.33 -1.52
N THR A 17 19.93 -48.11 -0.71
CA THR A 17 18.53 -47.78 -0.36
C THR A 17 18.44 -46.46 0.40
N ILE A 18 19.34 -46.21 1.35
CA ILE A 18 19.37 -44.94 2.09
C ILE A 18 19.68 -43.77 1.16
N ALA A 19 20.67 -43.91 0.27
CA ALA A 19 21.04 -42.86 -0.68
C ALA A 19 19.87 -42.50 -1.62
N VAL A 20 19.14 -43.51 -2.12
CA VAL A 20 17.94 -43.29 -2.94
C VAL A 20 16.84 -42.60 -2.14
N ALA A 21 16.59 -42.99 -0.89
CA ALA A 21 15.59 -42.34 -0.05
C ALA A 21 15.92 -40.87 0.24
N VAL A 22 17.20 -40.55 0.48
CA VAL A 22 17.66 -39.17 0.70
C VAL A 22 17.54 -38.33 -0.57
N LEU A 23 17.91 -38.88 -1.73
CA LEU A 23 17.73 -38.20 -3.02
C LEU A 23 16.25 -37.95 -3.33
N PHE A 24 15.39 -38.92 -3.04
CA PHE A 24 13.96 -38.80 -3.22
C PHE A 24 13.35 -37.74 -2.30
N ALA A 25 13.71 -37.73 -1.02
CA ALA A 25 13.29 -36.70 -0.07
C ALA A 25 13.79 -35.31 -0.47
N GLY A 26 15.05 -35.19 -0.92
CA GLY A 26 15.60 -33.94 -1.46
C GLY A 26 14.88 -33.48 -2.72
N GLY A 27 14.48 -34.40 -3.59
CA GLY A 27 13.69 -34.13 -4.79
C GLY A 27 12.30 -33.60 -4.47
N ILE A 28 11.62 -34.17 -3.47
CA ILE A 28 10.32 -33.67 -2.97
C ILE A 28 10.48 -32.25 -2.43
N VAL A 29 11.46 -32.01 -1.55
CA VAL A 29 11.70 -30.68 -0.98
C VAL A 29 12.03 -29.65 -2.08
N TYR A 30 12.79 -30.04 -3.10
CA TYR A 30 13.11 -29.18 -4.24
C TYR A 30 11.88 -28.87 -5.10
N ALA A 31 11.06 -29.88 -5.40
CA ALA A 31 9.84 -29.74 -6.20
C ALA A 31 8.73 -28.96 -5.46
N GLU A 32 8.68 -29.06 -4.12
CA GLU A 32 7.70 -28.38 -3.29
C GLU A 32 8.13 -26.98 -2.84
N LYS A 33 9.41 -26.60 -3.01
CA LYS A 33 9.94 -25.29 -2.60
C LYS A 33 9.11 -24.12 -3.13
N ASP A 34 8.52 -24.25 -4.31
CA ASP A 34 7.71 -23.21 -4.95
C ASP A 34 6.21 -23.34 -4.64
N ASN A 35 5.75 -24.48 -4.10
CA ASN A 35 4.33 -24.80 -3.85
C ASN A 35 3.86 -24.56 -2.40
N VAL A 36 4.77 -24.35 -1.44
CA VAL A 36 4.43 -24.20 0.00
C VAL A 36 3.74 -22.85 0.33
N SER A 37 3.56 -21.93 -0.63
CA SER A 37 3.05 -20.58 -0.36
C SER A 37 1.54 -20.37 -0.52
N VAL A 38 0.78 -21.37 -0.98
CA VAL A 38 -0.63 -21.14 -1.39
C VAL A 38 -1.62 -21.17 -0.22
N PHE A 39 -1.28 -21.82 0.91
CA PHE A 39 -2.19 -22.00 2.05
C PHE A 39 -1.76 -21.31 3.34
N ALA A 40 -0.65 -20.57 3.34
CA ALA A 40 -0.32 -19.71 4.47
C ALA A 40 -1.24 -18.47 4.44
N PRO A 41 -1.96 -18.13 5.53
CA PRO A 41 -2.66 -16.85 5.59
C PRO A 41 -1.63 -15.75 5.32
N LYS A 42 -1.89 -14.95 4.29
CA LYS A 42 -1.00 -13.86 3.91
C LYS A 42 -0.94 -12.89 5.09
N GLU A 43 0.21 -12.81 5.74
CA GLU A 43 0.44 -11.86 6.84
C GLU A 43 0.03 -10.46 6.36
N PRO A 44 -0.74 -9.71 7.18
CA PRO A 44 -1.15 -8.36 6.81
C PRO A 44 0.09 -7.52 6.53
N SER A 45 0.07 -6.83 5.38
CA SER A 45 1.19 -6.06 4.85
C SER A 45 0.72 -4.67 4.45
N ALA A 46 1.60 -3.68 4.55
CA ALA A 46 1.35 -2.35 4.03
C ALA A 46 1.54 -2.32 2.51
N ILE A 47 0.71 -1.54 1.82
CA ILE A 47 0.79 -1.33 0.37
C ILE A 47 1.61 -0.07 0.10
N TYR A 48 2.75 -0.23 -0.56
CA TYR A 48 3.61 0.88 -1.00
C TYR A 48 3.34 1.27 -2.45
N SER A 49 3.09 0.28 -3.30
CA SER A 49 2.71 0.40 -4.70
C SER A 49 1.96 -0.87 -5.13
N VAL A 50 1.41 -0.85 -6.34
CA VAL A 50 0.68 -1.97 -6.94
C VAL A 50 1.41 -2.47 -8.17
N GLN A 51 1.71 -3.77 -8.22
CA GLN A 51 2.29 -4.37 -9.42
C GLN A 51 1.27 -4.36 -10.57
N THR A 52 1.53 -3.60 -11.62
CA THR A 52 0.71 -3.52 -12.83
C THR A 52 1.55 -3.00 -14.00
N GLU A 53 1.21 -3.42 -15.22
CA GLU A 53 1.78 -2.85 -16.45
C GLU A 53 1.00 -1.61 -16.94
N LYS A 54 -0.20 -1.37 -16.40
CA LYS A 54 -0.99 -0.19 -16.73
C LYS A 54 -0.37 1.03 -16.06
N LYS A 55 -0.21 2.12 -16.82
CA LYS A 55 0.28 3.41 -16.30
C LYS A 55 -0.79 4.11 -15.44
N LEU A 56 -1.06 3.53 -14.28
CA LEU A 56 -1.96 4.08 -13.27
C LEU A 56 -1.11 4.64 -12.13
N ILE A 57 -1.50 5.79 -11.58
CA ILE A 57 -0.81 6.40 -10.46
C ILE A 57 -1.80 7.03 -9.48
N ALA A 58 -1.58 6.82 -8.18
CA ALA A 58 -2.41 7.43 -7.14
C ALA A 58 -1.69 8.65 -6.55
N LEU A 59 -2.30 9.83 -6.70
CA LEU A 59 -1.89 11.02 -5.94
C LEU A 59 -2.56 10.99 -4.57
N THR A 60 -1.75 11.03 -3.51
CA THR A 60 -2.25 11.00 -2.13
C THR A 60 -1.81 12.22 -1.35
N PHE A 61 -2.69 12.72 -0.48
CA PHE A 61 -2.46 13.94 0.30
C PHE A 61 -2.71 13.69 1.78
N ASP A 62 -1.68 13.85 2.61
CA ASP A 62 -1.82 13.77 4.06
C ASP A 62 -2.18 15.16 4.64
N ILE A 63 -3.20 15.19 5.50
CA ILE A 63 -3.61 16.39 6.23
C ILE A 63 -3.70 16.09 7.72
N SER A 64 -2.85 16.74 8.50
CA SER A 64 -2.86 16.63 9.97
C SER A 64 -3.14 17.94 10.70
N TRP A 65 -2.95 19.09 10.04
CA TRP A 65 -3.20 20.43 10.59
C TRP A 65 -3.25 21.51 9.52
N GLY A 66 -3.76 22.70 9.88
CA GLY A 66 -3.79 23.87 9.02
C GLY A 66 -5.05 23.97 8.13
N GLU A 67 -5.22 25.10 7.48
CA GLU A 67 -6.45 25.43 6.73
C GLU A 67 -6.19 26.16 5.41
N LYS A 68 -4.95 26.59 5.16
CA LYS A 68 -4.60 27.49 4.04
C LYS A 68 -4.22 26.75 2.77
N ARG A 69 -3.72 25.51 2.89
CA ARG A 69 -3.25 24.70 1.75
C ARG A 69 -4.30 23.80 1.10
N PRO A 70 -5.33 23.26 1.79
CA PRO A 70 -6.32 22.39 1.16
C PRO A 70 -7.02 23.06 -0.04
N ASP A 71 -7.55 24.27 0.12
CA ASP A 71 -8.32 24.95 -0.93
C ASP A 71 -7.51 25.20 -2.22
N PRO A 72 -6.27 25.74 -2.18
CA PRO A 72 -5.44 25.84 -3.37
C PRO A 72 -5.15 24.50 -4.06
N ILE A 73 -4.97 23.42 -3.29
CA ILE A 73 -4.72 22.09 -3.84
C ILE A 73 -5.97 21.55 -4.53
N LEU A 74 -7.13 21.64 -3.89
CA LEU A 74 -8.41 21.25 -4.47
C LEU A 74 -8.69 22.02 -5.76
N LYS A 75 -8.44 23.33 -5.75
CA LYS A 75 -8.57 24.18 -6.95
C LYS A 75 -7.67 23.71 -8.09
N VAL A 76 -6.42 23.36 -7.81
CA VAL A 76 -5.52 22.84 -8.86
C VAL A 76 -6.03 21.51 -9.40
N LEU A 77 -6.49 20.59 -8.56
CA LEU A 77 -7.02 19.31 -9.00
C LEU A 77 -8.26 19.52 -9.89
N GLU A 78 -9.17 20.42 -9.51
CA GLU A 78 -10.34 20.81 -10.30
C GLU A 78 -9.94 21.44 -11.64
N ASP A 79 -9.10 22.47 -11.62
CA ASP A 79 -8.64 23.19 -12.82
C ASP A 79 -7.91 22.24 -13.79
N LYS A 80 -7.21 21.24 -13.24
CA LYS A 80 -6.55 20.18 -14.01
C LYS A 80 -7.45 18.98 -14.31
N LYS A 81 -8.72 18.98 -13.93
CA LYS A 81 -9.67 17.87 -14.16
C LYS A 81 -9.15 16.53 -13.64
N VAL A 82 -8.59 16.53 -12.44
CA VAL A 82 -8.24 15.33 -11.68
C VAL A 82 -9.39 15.05 -10.73
N ASP A 83 -10.23 14.08 -11.11
CA ASP A 83 -11.41 13.63 -10.37
C ASP A 83 -11.08 12.51 -9.36
N LYS A 84 -9.87 11.95 -9.45
CA LYS A 84 -9.41 10.81 -8.64
C LYS A 84 -8.12 11.13 -7.90
N ALA A 85 -8.24 11.19 -6.57
CA ALA A 85 -7.14 11.33 -5.63
C ALA A 85 -7.61 10.83 -4.25
N THR A 86 -6.67 10.57 -3.36
CA THR A 86 -6.95 10.07 -2.00
C THR A 86 -6.39 11.03 -0.94
N PHE A 87 -7.23 11.47 -0.02
CA PHE A 87 -6.84 12.33 1.09
C PHE A 87 -6.84 11.53 2.39
N PHE A 88 -5.70 11.44 3.06
CA PHE A 88 -5.57 10.84 4.38
C PHE A 88 -5.74 11.92 5.44
N LEU A 89 -6.84 11.85 6.19
CA LEU A 89 -7.23 12.91 7.11
C LEU A 89 -7.01 12.51 8.57
N SER A 90 -6.36 13.39 9.32
CA SER A 90 -6.31 13.32 10.78
C SER A 90 -7.71 13.54 11.34
N SER A 91 -8.18 12.63 12.20
CA SER A 91 -9.54 12.74 12.73
C SER A 91 -9.76 13.96 13.64
N PRO A 92 -8.83 14.37 14.55
CA PRO A 92 -8.99 15.64 15.27
C PRO A 92 -9.08 16.86 14.36
N TRP A 93 -8.27 16.90 13.29
CA TRP A 93 -8.29 17.99 12.32
C TRP A 93 -9.61 18.06 11.57
N SER A 94 -10.13 16.89 11.16
CA SER A 94 -11.39 16.80 10.42
C SER A 94 -12.56 17.36 11.24
N LYS A 95 -12.59 17.05 12.54
CA LYS A 95 -13.60 17.54 13.48
C LYS A 95 -13.57 19.07 13.67
N THR A 96 -12.39 19.70 13.55
CA THR A 96 -12.24 21.15 13.71
C THR A 96 -12.33 21.92 12.40
N HIS A 97 -12.31 21.24 11.24
CA HIS A 97 -12.38 21.86 9.91
C HIS A 97 -13.45 21.19 9.02
N PRO A 98 -14.71 21.03 9.49
CA PRO A 98 -15.75 20.29 8.76
C PRO A 98 -16.06 20.89 7.38
N GLU A 99 -15.90 22.20 7.20
CA GLU A 99 -16.13 22.86 5.91
C GLU A 99 -15.13 22.42 4.83
N ILE A 100 -13.85 22.27 5.21
CA ILE A 100 -12.80 21.80 4.30
C ILE A 100 -13.02 20.31 3.99
N VAL A 101 -13.31 19.51 5.01
CA VAL A 101 -13.64 18.08 4.84
C VAL A 101 -14.80 17.89 3.87
N ASN A 102 -15.88 18.66 4.05
CA ASN A 102 -17.03 18.64 3.16
C ASN A 102 -16.66 19.05 1.72
N SER A 103 -15.74 19.99 1.54
CA SER A 103 -15.25 20.39 0.21
C SER A 103 -14.49 19.24 -0.48
N ILE A 104 -13.64 18.52 0.25
CA ILE A 104 -12.95 17.32 -0.26
C ILE A 104 -13.96 16.23 -0.66
N VAL A 105 -14.95 15.96 0.21
CA VAL A 105 -15.97 14.94 -0.04
C VAL A 105 -16.86 15.30 -1.23
N LYS A 106 -17.32 16.55 -1.33
CA LYS A 106 -18.15 17.05 -2.44
C LYS A 106 -17.41 17.03 -3.77
N ALA A 107 -16.10 17.26 -3.77
CA ALA A 107 -15.27 17.12 -4.95
C ALA A 107 -15.13 15.66 -5.42
N GLY A 108 -15.58 14.68 -4.63
CA GLY A 108 -15.62 13.28 -5.01
C GLY A 108 -14.37 12.47 -4.64
N TYR A 109 -13.40 13.08 -3.96
CA TYR A 109 -12.15 12.41 -3.60
C TYR A 109 -12.34 11.29 -2.57
N GLU A 110 -11.44 10.31 -2.62
CA GLU A 110 -11.40 9.22 -1.65
C GLU A 110 -10.85 9.71 -0.31
N ILE A 111 -11.44 9.26 0.80
CA ILE A 111 -10.97 9.57 2.14
C ILE A 111 -10.33 8.34 2.77
N GLY A 112 -9.08 8.49 3.19
CA GLY A 112 -8.39 7.57 4.09
C GLY A 112 -8.23 8.17 5.48
N SER A 113 -7.94 7.32 6.47
CA SER A 113 -7.62 7.75 7.83
C SER A 113 -6.13 8.05 7.97
N HIS A 114 -5.78 9.20 8.55
CA HIS A 114 -4.43 9.49 9.05
C HIS A 114 -4.32 9.32 10.57
N GLY A 115 -5.21 8.48 11.13
CA GLY A 115 -5.24 8.18 12.56
C GLY A 115 -5.92 9.26 13.41
N HIS A 116 -5.78 9.10 14.73
CA HIS A 116 -6.33 10.03 15.72
C HIS A 116 -5.25 10.89 16.36
N LYS A 117 -4.44 10.34 17.28
CA LYS A 117 -3.26 11.06 17.79
C LYS A 117 -2.10 10.94 16.80
N HIS A 118 -1.36 12.04 16.64
CA HIS A 118 -0.14 12.06 15.84
C HIS A 118 1.07 11.53 16.62
N VAL A 119 1.06 10.23 16.92
CA VAL A 119 2.11 9.49 17.64
C VAL A 119 2.52 8.24 16.86
N ASN A 120 3.66 7.64 17.23
CA ASN A 120 4.10 6.38 16.63
C ASN A 120 3.29 5.21 17.19
N TYR A 121 2.53 4.53 16.35
CA TYR A 121 1.62 3.46 16.80
C TYR A 121 2.38 2.22 17.22
N SER A 122 3.59 2.01 16.71
CA SER A 122 4.49 0.93 17.16
C SER A 122 4.89 1.05 18.63
N SER A 123 4.84 2.26 19.21
CA SER A 123 5.13 2.47 20.64
C SER A 123 3.93 2.23 21.57
N LEU A 124 2.74 1.98 21.01
CA LEU A 124 1.51 1.83 21.76
C LEU A 124 1.23 0.35 22.11
N SER A 125 0.39 0.14 23.13
CA SER A 125 -0.18 -1.17 23.40
C SER A 125 -1.22 -1.54 22.33
N ASP A 126 -1.49 -2.83 22.15
CA ASP A 126 -2.50 -3.31 21.20
C ASP A 126 -3.90 -2.71 21.44
N GLU A 127 -4.26 -2.48 22.70
CA GLU A 127 -5.53 -1.84 23.06
C GLU A 127 -5.56 -0.36 22.63
N GLU A 128 -4.47 0.37 22.88
CA GLU A 128 -4.40 1.78 22.48
C GLU A 128 -4.34 1.91 20.95
N ILE A 129 -3.67 1.01 20.22
CA ILE A 129 -3.72 0.97 18.74
C ILE A 129 -5.17 0.80 18.26
N ARG A 130 -5.91 -0.19 18.78
CA ARG A 130 -7.33 -0.39 18.43
C ARG A 130 -8.15 0.85 18.72
N LYS A 131 -7.95 1.44 19.90
CA LYS A 131 -8.65 2.66 20.30
C LYS A 131 -8.35 3.84 19.37
N GLN A 132 -7.09 4.05 18.99
CA GLN A 132 -6.72 5.13 18.07
C GLN A 132 -7.37 4.95 16.69
N ILE A 133 -7.32 3.75 16.12
CA ILE A 133 -7.92 3.45 14.80
C ILE A 133 -9.45 3.57 14.86
N SER A 134 -10.11 2.95 15.85
CA SER A 134 -11.57 2.99 15.97
C SER A 134 -12.10 4.39 16.29
N THR A 135 -11.38 5.18 17.10
CA THR A 135 -11.76 6.58 17.37
C THR A 135 -11.68 7.41 16.09
N ALA A 136 -10.61 7.23 15.30
CA ALA A 136 -10.48 7.89 14.01
C ALA A 136 -11.59 7.48 13.05
N HIS A 137 -11.93 6.18 13.00
CA HIS A 137 -13.00 5.64 12.17
C HIS A 137 -14.34 6.31 12.47
N THR A 138 -14.74 6.36 13.75
CA THR A 138 -16.00 6.99 14.16
C THR A 138 -16.06 8.46 13.73
N ILE A 139 -15.05 9.25 14.10
CA ILE A 139 -15.02 10.69 13.78
C ILE A 139 -15.04 10.92 12.27
N LEU A 140 -14.19 10.22 11.51
CA LEU A 140 -14.15 10.41 10.06
C LEU A 140 -15.46 9.97 9.40
N THR A 141 -16.11 8.91 9.89
CA THR A 141 -17.42 8.48 9.38
C THR A 141 -18.48 9.56 9.61
N GLU A 142 -18.49 10.18 10.79
CA GLU A 142 -19.38 11.29 11.13
C GLU A 142 -19.12 12.53 10.25
N GLU A 143 -17.87 12.96 10.13
CA GLU A 143 -17.51 14.20 9.41
C GLU A 143 -17.60 14.07 7.88
N THR A 144 -17.39 12.87 7.33
CA THR A 144 -17.34 12.66 5.87
C THR A 144 -18.57 11.98 5.30
N GLY A 145 -19.42 11.39 6.15
CA GLY A 145 -20.51 10.51 5.74
C GLY A 145 -20.07 9.21 5.07
N LYS A 146 -18.77 8.90 5.06
CA LYS A 146 -18.17 7.69 4.48
C LYS A 146 -17.33 6.99 5.55
N ALA A 147 -17.44 5.67 5.65
CA ALA A 147 -16.58 4.88 6.52
C ALA A 147 -15.25 4.58 5.82
N PRO A 148 -14.12 5.21 6.19
CA PRO A 148 -12.85 4.94 5.53
C PRO A 148 -12.37 3.53 5.86
N ASN A 149 -11.78 2.86 4.87
CA ASN A 149 -11.17 1.52 4.98
C ASN A 149 -9.66 1.52 4.64
N LEU A 150 -9.10 2.68 4.32
CA LEU A 150 -7.66 2.88 4.13
C LEU A 150 -7.10 3.66 5.32
N ILE A 151 -5.90 3.31 5.76
CA ILE A 151 -5.19 4.04 6.81
C ILE A 151 -3.71 4.21 6.47
N ARG A 152 -3.20 5.42 6.69
CA ARG A 152 -1.77 5.71 6.67
C ARG A 152 -1.40 6.23 8.04
N MET A 153 -0.46 5.56 8.73
CA MET A 153 -0.11 5.93 10.10
C MET A 153 0.67 7.26 10.13
N PRO A 154 0.54 8.06 11.20
CA PRO A 154 1.41 9.21 11.42
C PRO A 154 2.88 8.82 11.29
N ASN A 155 3.68 9.68 10.64
CA ASN A 155 5.10 9.43 10.33
C ASN A 155 5.39 8.18 9.48
N GLY A 156 4.37 7.49 8.96
CA GLY A 156 4.52 6.19 8.32
C GLY A 156 4.97 5.07 9.28
N ASP A 157 4.83 5.25 10.59
CA ASP A 157 5.28 4.31 11.61
C ASP A 157 4.29 3.16 11.82
N PHE A 158 4.77 1.92 11.68
CA PHE A 158 4.02 0.72 12.01
C PHE A 158 4.95 -0.45 12.32
N ASP A 159 4.44 -1.42 13.09
CA ASP A 159 5.05 -2.74 13.28
C ASP A 159 4.05 -3.85 12.87
N LYS A 160 4.43 -5.12 13.04
CA LYS A 160 3.54 -6.26 12.74
C LYS A 160 2.23 -6.23 13.54
N ARG A 161 2.24 -5.70 14.77
CA ARG A 161 1.04 -5.60 15.61
C ARG A 161 0.09 -4.56 15.04
N VAL A 162 0.60 -3.41 14.63
CA VAL A 162 -0.17 -2.34 13.97
C VAL A 162 -0.85 -2.87 12.70
N LEU A 163 -0.11 -3.59 11.83
CA LEU A 163 -0.67 -4.17 10.60
C LEU A 163 -1.77 -5.19 10.90
N ARG A 164 -1.53 -6.11 11.85
CA ARG A 164 -2.53 -7.10 12.26
C ARG A 164 -3.79 -6.44 12.80
N ILE A 165 -3.64 -5.46 13.69
CA ILE A 165 -4.77 -4.78 14.31
C ILE A 165 -5.56 -3.96 13.30
N ALA A 166 -4.89 -3.26 12.38
CA ALA A 166 -5.57 -2.55 11.30
C ALA A 166 -6.41 -3.53 10.45
N ASN A 167 -5.83 -4.67 10.08
CA ASN A 167 -6.54 -5.71 9.32
C ASN A 167 -7.74 -6.31 10.10
N GLU A 168 -7.60 -6.57 11.41
CA GLU A 168 -8.72 -6.99 12.28
C GLU A 168 -9.88 -5.98 12.30
N LEU A 169 -9.56 -4.70 12.09
CA LEU A 169 -10.52 -3.59 12.00
C LEU A 169 -10.95 -3.28 10.56
N ASN A 170 -10.67 -4.18 9.60
CA ASN A 170 -10.97 -4.04 8.18
C ASN A 170 -10.30 -2.83 7.49
N TYR A 171 -9.15 -2.40 8.01
CA TYR A 171 -8.33 -1.38 7.38
C TYR A 171 -7.20 -1.98 6.56
N THR A 172 -7.01 -1.43 5.36
CA THR A 172 -5.81 -1.62 4.55
C THR A 172 -4.79 -0.54 4.89
N VAL A 173 -3.58 -0.93 5.28
CA VAL A 173 -2.50 0.01 5.57
C VAL A 173 -1.81 0.42 4.27
N VAL A 174 -1.77 1.73 4.02
CA VAL A 174 -1.23 2.33 2.80
C VAL A 174 -0.03 3.21 3.15
N GLN A 175 1.08 2.97 2.47
CA GLN A 175 2.28 3.81 2.49
C GLN A 175 2.42 4.52 1.14
N TRP A 176 3.64 4.71 0.66
CA TRP A 176 3.97 5.36 -0.60
C TRP A 176 5.28 4.81 -1.12
N ASP A 177 5.44 4.77 -2.45
CA ASP A 177 6.73 4.43 -3.08
C ASP A 177 7.48 5.73 -3.40
N THR A 178 6.79 6.70 -4.02
CA THR A 178 7.35 8.01 -4.36
C THR A 178 7.04 9.08 -3.31
N ASP A 179 8.07 9.49 -2.58
CA ASP A 179 8.01 10.63 -1.64
C ASP A 179 8.47 11.95 -2.28
N SER A 180 7.55 12.91 -2.35
CA SER A 180 7.81 14.26 -2.87
C SER A 180 8.73 15.10 -1.98
N LEU A 181 8.81 14.79 -0.68
CA LEU A 181 9.46 15.60 0.36
C LEU A 181 8.98 17.07 0.42
N ASP A 182 7.75 17.34 -0.02
CA ASP A 182 7.15 18.68 -0.05
C ASP A 182 7.06 19.34 1.34
N TRP A 183 6.91 18.56 2.41
CA TRP A 183 6.93 19.03 3.80
C TRP A 183 8.27 19.70 4.20
N LYS A 184 9.36 19.41 3.49
CA LYS A 184 10.67 20.08 3.68
C LYS A 184 10.77 21.43 2.97
N ASN A 185 9.79 21.79 2.14
CA ASN A 185 9.82 22.95 1.25
C ASN A 185 11.11 23.04 0.40
N PRO A 186 11.50 21.97 -0.34
CA PRO A 186 12.79 21.89 -1.02
C PRO A 186 12.87 22.69 -2.34
N GLY A 187 11.83 23.47 -2.67
CA GLY A 187 11.66 24.16 -3.94
C GLY A 187 10.71 23.41 -4.88
N VAL A 188 9.90 24.17 -5.63
CA VAL A 188 8.86 23.66 -6.55
C VAL A 188 9.45 22.66 -7.55
N ASP A 189 10.53 23.03 -8.24
CA ASP A 189 11.18 22.16 -9.22
C ASP A 189 11.73 20.87 -8.60
N THR A 190 12.18 20.92 -7.34
CA THR A 190 12.65 19.73 -6.62
C THR A 190 11.49 18.77 -6.38
N ILE A 191 10.33 19.28 -5.93
CA ILE A 191 9.11 18.48 -5.71
C ILE A 191 8.69 17.83 -7.04
N ILE A 192 8.59 18.62 -8.11
CA ILE A 192 8.22 18.14 -9.46
C ILE A 192 9.17 17.01 -9.90
N ASN A 193 10.48 17.27 -9.86
CA ASN A 193 11.48 16.31 -10.31
C ASN A 193 11.45 15.01 -9.51
N ARG A 194 11.24 15.10 -8.18
CA ARG A 194 11.18 13.91 -7.33
C ARG A 194 9.99 13.04 -7.66
N VAL A 195 8.82 13.63 -7.91
CA VAL A 195 7.62 12.89 -8.27
C VAL A 195 7.75 12.32 -9.68
N VAL A 196 7.99 13.18 -10.67
CA VAL A 196 7.94 12.80 -12.09
C VAL A 196 9.04 11.82 -12.49
N LYS A 197 10.25 11.92 -11.92
CA LYS A 197 11.36 11.00 -12.27
C LYS A 197 11.25 9.63 -11.61
N LYS A 198 10.52 9.52 -10.50
CA LYS A 198 10.36 8.26 -9.76
C LYS A 198 9.06 7.54 -10.11
N ALA A 199 8.09 8.24 -10.69
CA ALA A 199 6.82 7.66 -11.11
C ALA A 199 7.01 6.42 -11.99
N HIS A 200 6.32 5.34 -11.61
CA HIS A 200 6.23 4.09 -12.35
C HIS A 200 4.78 3.58 -12.34
N PRO A 201 4.39 2.63 -13.21
CA PRO A 201 3.10 1.95 -13.13
C PRO A 201 2.79 1.46 -11.71
N GLY A 202 1.60 1.85 -11.22
CA GLY A 202 1.08 1.48 -9.91
C GLY A 202 1.72 2.17 -8.72
N ASP A 203 2.40 3.29 -8.94
CA ASP A 203 2.97 4.11 -7.88
C ASP A 203 1.88 4.81 -7.02
N ILE A 204 2.18 4.98 -5.73
CA ILE A 204 1.42 5.77 -4.77
C ILE A 204 2.31 6.92 -4.32
N VAL A 205 1.96 8.14 -4.74
CA VAL A 205 2.74 9.35 -4.50
C VAL A 205 2.30 10.00 -3.20
N LEU A 206 3.25 10.26 -2.29
CA LEU A 206 3.02 11.06 -1.08
C LEU A 206 3.22 12.55 -1.35
N LEU A 207 2.14 13.31 -1.16
CA LEU A 207 2.09 14.76 -1.04
C LEU A 207 1.39 15.11 0.27
N HIS A 208 1.45 16.38 0.66
CA HIS A 208 0.79 16.89 1.86
C HIS A 208 -0.06 18.11 1.51
N ALA A 209 -1.19 18.23 2.19
CA ALA A 209 -2.06 19.40 2.11
C ALA A 209 -2.20 20.13 3.46
N SER A 210 -1.23 19.90 4.37
CA SER A 210 -1.10 20.65 5.62
C SER A 210 -0.35 21.97 5.43
N ASP A 211 -0.52 22.93 6.34
CA ASP A 211 0.04 24.29 6.19
C ASP A 211 1.58 24.38 6.24
N SER A 212 2.27 23.31 6.62
CA SER A 212 3.73 23.16 6.48
C SER A 212 4.19 23.17 5.01
N CYS A 213 3.33 22.76 4.08
CA CYS A 213 3.71 22.39 2.72
C CYS A 213 3.39 23.53 1.77
N LYS A 214 4.26 24.54 1.80
CA LYS A 214 4.01 25.84 1.16
C LYS A 214 4.08 25.76 -0.37
N GLN A 215 4.69 24.73 -0.93
CA GLN A 215 5.04 24.64 -2.35
C GLN A 215 4.25 23.58 -3.12
N THR A 216 3.48 22.72 -2.43
CA THR A 216 2.77 21.59 -3.06
C THR A 216 1.78 22.06 -4.12
N HIS A 217 0.94 23.04 -3.79
CA HIS A 217 -0.02 23.64 -4.72
C HIS A 217 0.62 24.30 -5.95
N GLU A 218 1.87 24.77 -5.87
CA GLU A 218 2.61 25.35 -7.00
C GLU A 218 3.22 24.28 -7.90
N ALA A 219 3.67 23.16 -7.31
CA ALA A 219 4.27 22.04 -8.03
C ALA A 219 3.23 21.14 -8.71
N LEU A 220 2.06 21.00 -8.09
CA LEU A 220 1.01 20.06 -8.49
C LEU A 220 0.53 20.23 -9.95
N PRO A 221 0.33 21.45 -10.49
CA PRO A 221 -0.05 21.63 -11.89
C PRO A 221 0.94 20.97 -12.87
N ALA A 222 2.25 21.17 -12.65
CA ALA A 222 3.30 20.63 -13.50
C ALA A 222 3.49 19.13 -13.32
N ILE A 223 3.33 18.62 -12.08
CA ILE A 223 3.32 17.17 -11.81
C ILE A 223 2.21 16.50 -12.64
N ILE A 224 0.99 17.04 -12.57
CA ILE A 224 -0.17 16.48 -13.27
C ILE A 224 0.05 16.46 -14.78
N ASP A 225 0.49 17.58 -15.36
CA ASP A 225 0.71 17.69 -16.79
C ASP A 225 1.81 16.73 -17.28
N GLN A 226 2.92 16.63 -16.54
CA GLN A 226 4.05 15.77 -16.94
C GLN A 226 3.72 14.28 -16.80
N LEU A 227 3.01 13.87 -15.75
CA LEU A 227 2.58 12.47 -15.60
C LEU A 227 1.59 12.08 -16.71
N ARG A 228 0.64 12.95 -17.06
CA ARG A 228 -0.25 12.71 -18.22
C ARG A 228 0.51 12.66 -19.54
N ALA A 229 1.48 13.54 -19.75
CA ALA A 229 2.33 13.50 -20.95
C ALA A 229 3.13 12.19 -21.06
N GLN A 230 3.46 11.56 -19.92
CA GLN A 230 4.05 10.23 -19.88
C GLN A 230 3.03 9.08 -20.04
N GLY A 231 1.73 9.39 -20.15
CA GLY A 231 0.65 8.44 -20.35
C GLY A 231 0.05 7.86 -19.07
N TYR A 232 0.24 8.52 -17.92
CA TYR A 232 -0.40 8.09 -16.67
C TYR A 232 -1.86 8.53 -16.57
N GLU A 233 -2.70 7.63 -16.07
CA GLU A 233 -4.04 7.92 -15.59
C GLU A 233 -4.05 8.00 -14.06
N PHE A 234 -4.78 8.98 -13.53
CA PHE A 234 -4.93 9.14 -12.08
C PHE A 234 -6.07 8.27 -11.57
N VAL A 235 -5.81 7.57 -10.47
CA VAL A 235 -6.76 6.69 -9.80
C VAL A 235 -6.74 6.95 -8.30
N THR A 236 -7.81 6.55 -7.61
CA THR A 236 -7.77 6.49 -6.14
C THR A 236 -6.90 5.30 -5.70
N VAL A 237 -6.53 5.25 -4.42
CA VAL A 237 -5.75 4.13 -3.90
C VAL A 237 -6.57 2.83 -3.95
N SER A 238 -7.87 2.85 -3.61
CA SER A 238 -8.71 1.65 -3.72
C SER A 238 -8.80 1.15 -5.15
N GLU A 239 -9.05 2.04 -6.13
CA GLU A 239 -9.09 1.65 -7.54
C GLU A 239 -7.77 1.06 -8.02
N LEU A 240 -6.64 1.59 -7.53
CA LEU A 240 -5.33 1.07 -7.85
C LEU A 240 -5.13 -0.34 -7.29
N ILE A 241 -5.52 -0.58 -6.03
CA ILE A 241 -5.42 -1.89 -5.36
C ILE A 241 -6.27 -2.94 -6.09
N GLU A 242 -7.46 -2.58 -6.57
CA GLU A 242 -8.34 -3.48 -7.31
C GLU A 242 -7.70 -4.01 -8.60
N GLN A 243 -6.82 -3.24 -9.26
CA GLN A 243 -6.12 -3.70 -10.47
C GLN A 243 -5.18 -4.89 -10.19
N SER A 244 -4.61 -4.96 -8.99
CA SER A 244 -3.78 -6.10 -8.55
C SER A 244 -4.59 -7.39 -8.38
N GLN A 245 -5.89 -7.26 -8.10
CA GLN A 245 -6.78 -8.40 -7.88
C GLN A 245 -7.32 -8.91 -9.22
N VAL A 246 -7.60 -8.01 -10.18
CA VAL A 246 -8.09 -8.35 -11.53
C VAL A 246 -7.02 -9.05 -12.38
N SER A 247 -5.72 -8.82 -12.13
CA SER A 247 -4.63 -9.53 -12.84
C SER A 247 -4.54 -11.02 -12.48
N LYS A 248 -5.18 -11.44 -11.37
CA LYS A 248 -5.31 -12.85 -10.98
C LYS A 248 -6.54 -13.48 -11.64
N LYS A 249 -6.46 -13.83 -12.93
CA LYS A 249 -7.47 -14.75 -13.51
C LYS A 249 -7.27 -16.15 -12.91
N PRO A 250 -8.31 -16.83 -12.40
CA PRO A 250 -8.23 -18.26 -12.16
C PRO A 250 -8.08 -18.97 -13.51
N VAL A 251 -7.09 -19.86 -13.63
CA VAL A 251 -7.06 -20.86 -14.69
C VAL A 251 -8.20 -21.82 -14.37
N GLY A 252 -9.28 -21.78 -15.17
CA GLY A 252 -10.36 -22.74 -15.05
C GLY A 252 -9.82 -24.12 -15.43
N ASP A 253 -10.01 -25.11 -14.57
CA ASP A 253 -9.74 -26.51 -14.88
C ASP A 253 -10.51 -26.89 -16.15
N GLN A 254 -9.80 -27.09 -17.26
CA GLN A 254 -10.31 -27.91 -18.34
C GLN A 254 -10.27 -29.35 -17.87
N ALA A 255 -11.32 -29.76 -17.17
CA ALA A 255 -11.63 -31.18 -17.02
C ALA A 255 -11.93 -31.74 -18.41
N LEU A 256 -10.93 -32.36 -19.02
CA LEU A 256 -11.09 -33.26 -20.15
C LEU A 256 -12.02 -34.39 -19.72
N SER A 257 -13.29 -34.28 -20.08
CA SER A 257 -14.23 -35.40 -20.06
C SER A 257 -13.77 -36.42 -21.09
N ILE A 258 -13.08 -37.46 -20.63
CA ILE A 258 -12.88 -38.69 -21.39
C ILE A 258 -14.21 -39.43 -21.35
N SER A 259 -14.94 -39.41 -22.46
CA SER A 259 -16.07 -40.29 -22.70
C SER A 259 -15.53 -41.64 -23.18
N LEU A 260 -15.88 -42.71 -22.46
CA LEU A 260 -15.90 -44.08 -22.96
C LEU A 260 -17.06 -44.26 -23.93
#